data_AF-A0A538H3F3-F1
#
_entry.id   AF-A0A538H3F3-F1
#
_cell.length_a   1.000
_cell.length_b   1.000
_cell.length_c   1.000
_cell.angle_alpha   90.00
_cell.angle_beta   90.00
_cell.angle_gamma   90.00
#
_symmetry.space_group_name_H-M   'P 1'
#
loop_
_entity.id
_entity.type
_entity.pdbx_description
1 polymer ?
#
loop_
_entity_poly.entity_id
_entity_poly.type
_entity_poly.pdbx_seq_one_letter_code
_entity_poly.pdbx_strand_id
1 'polypeptide(L)'
;MLHPGEGGYDEALAEWDLQQDPDRAPAVSTASGRQEAMTLVHAVATSADHAVGPAVAALNDPDASGEALRHVLVGGVHSVEDFAAEVAEAQGGDPLPAHEATKIIGEVLAELDS
;
A
#
# COMPACT_ATOMS: atom_id res chain seq x y z
N MET A 1 -16.55 15.37 -24.18
CA MET A 1 -15.66 14.19 -24.20
C MET A 1 -15.23 13.97 -22.78
N LEU A 2 -15.56 12.81 -22.20
CA LEU A 2 -15.06 12.40 -20.89
C LEU A 2 -13.79 11.60 -21.15
N HIS A 3 -12.68 12.06 -20.59
CA HIS A 3 -11.39 11.37 -20.68
C HIS A 3 -11.34 10.28 -19.60
N PRO A 4 -11.06 9.00 -19.95
CA PRO A 4 -10.82 7.98 -18.95
C PRO A 4 -9.46 8.26 -18.29
N GLY A 5 -9.45 8.55 -16.98
CA GLY A 5 -8.22 8.73 -16.20
C GLY A 5 -8.23 9.89 -15.20
N GLU A 6 -9.22 10.79 -15.22
CA GLU A 6 -9.33 11.85 -14.21
C GLU A 6 -10.27 11.42 -13.07
N GLY A 7 -9.72 10.76 -12.06
CA GLY A 7 -10.08 10.89 -10.65
C GLY A 7 -11.56 10.88 -10.22
N GLY A 8 -12.44 10.13 -10.87
CA GLY A 8 -13.87 10.11 -10.53
C GLY A 8 -14.48 8.74 -10.18
N TYR A 9 -13.75 7.65 -10.43
CA TYR A 9 -14.26 6.31 -10.10
C TYR A 9 -14.11 5.98 -8.62
N ASP A 10 -13.00 6.38 -7.99
CA ASP A 10 -12.73 6.09 -6.58
C ASP A 10 -13.61 6.91 -5.64
N GLU A 11 -13.90 8.18 -5.96
CA GLU A 11 -14.81 9.02 -5.18
C GLU A 11 -16.26 8.53 -5.27
N ALA A 12 -16.74 8.17 -6.47
CA ALA A 12 -18.09 7.64 -6.65
C ALA A 12 -18.28 6.26 -6.00
N LEU A 13 -17.22 5.44 -5.95
CA LEU A 13 -17.24 4.15 -5.26
C LEU A 13 -17.20 4.34 -3.73
N ALA A 14 -16.41 5.30 -3.24
CA ALA A 14 -16.36 5.66 -1.82
C ALA A 14 -17.70 6.23 -1.31
N GLU A 15 -18.38 7.06 -2.12
CA GLU A 15 -19.73 7.56 -1.80
C GLU A 15 -20.78 6.44 -1.80
N TRP A 16 -20.63 5.42 -2.65
CA TRP A 16 -21.52 4.26 -2.68
C TRP A 16 -21.28 3.31 -1.49
N ASP A 17 -20.04 3.11 -1.07
CA ASP A 17 -19.67 2.26 0.08
C ASP A 17 -20.15 2.85 1.42
N LEU A 18 -20.01 4.18 1.60
CA LEU A 18 -20.53 4.92 2.76
C LEU A 18 -22.06 4.85 2.90
N GLN A 19 -22.78 4.64 1.80
CA GLN A 19 -24.23 4.47 1.81
C GLN A 19 -24.66 3.07 2.25
N GLN A 20 -23.78 2.07 2.19
CA GLN A 20 -24.08 0.70 2.62
C GLN A 20 -23.68 0.44 4.08
N ASP A 21 -22.64 1.10 4.56
CA ASP A 21 -22.20 1.04 5.94
C ASP A 21 -21.77 2.44 6.44
N PRO A 22 -22.68 3.19 7.09
CA PRO A 22 -22.41 4.57 7.51
C PRO A 22 -21.38 4.67 8.66
N ASP A 23 -21.05 3.56 9.31
CA ASP A 23 -20.01 3.48 10.35
C ASP A 23 -18.64 3.03 9.77
N ARG A 24 -18.59 2.63 8.50
CA ARG A 24 -17.35 2.25 7.79
C ARG A 24 -16.63 3.51 7.33
N ALA A 25 -15.47 3.78 7.91
CA ALA A 25 -14.57 4.80 7.38
C ALA A 25 -14.19 4.44 5.92
N PRO A 26 -14.07 5.41 5.00
CA PRO A 26 -13.75 5.11 3.61
C PRO A 26 -12.41 4.39 3.54
N ALA A 27 -12.42 3.14 3.06
CA ALA A 27 -11.23 2.34 2.78
C ALA A 27 -10.56 2.85 1.51
N VAL A 28 -10.12 4.11 1.53
CA VAL A 28 -9.30 4.69 0.48
C VAL A 28 -7.86 4.68 0.96
N SER A 29 -6.97 4.14 0.12
CA SER A 29 -5.53 4.36 0.28
C SER A 29 -5.29 5.87 0.35
N THR A 30 -5.01 6.38 1.55
CA THR A 30 -4.70 7.80 1.74
C THR A 30 -3.27 8.06 1.28
N ALA A 31 -2.97 9.29 0.86
CA ALA A 31 -1.60 9.66 0.49
C ALA A 31 -0.60 9.41 1.64
N SER A 32 -1.03 9.62 2.90
CA SER A 32 -0.25 9.28 4.09
C SER A 32 -0.10 7.77 4.29
N GLY A 33 -1.19 6.99 4.16
CA GLY A 33 -1.15 5.54 4.29
C GLY A 33 -0.23 4.88 3.25
N ARG A 34 -0.24 5.39 2.02
CA ARG A 34 0.68 4.97 0.96
C ARG A 34 2.14 5.32 1.26
N GLN A 35 2.39 6.51 1.80
CA GLN A 35 3.74 6.90 2.21
C GLN A 35 4.26 6.02 3.35
N GLU A 36 3.44 5.74 4.36
CA GLU A 36 3.78 4.82 5.45
C GLU A 36 4.02 3.39 4.93
N ALA A 37 3.20 2.92 3.97
CA ALA A 37 3.41 1.62 3.32
C ALA A 37 4.76 1.55 2.58
N MET A 38 5.17 2.62 1.88
CA MET A 38 6.49 2.68 1.23
C MET A 38 7.63 2.62 2.25
N THR A 39 7.51 3.39 3.35
CA THR A 39 8.49 3.37 4.43
C THR A 39 8.58 2.00 5.10
N LEU A 40 7.44 1.35 5.35
CA LEU A 40 7.37 0.01 5.91
C LEU A 40 8.05 -1.03 5.03
N VAL A 41 7.69 -1.08 3.73
CA VAL A 41 8.28 -2.04 2.79
C VAL A 41 9.79 -1.84 2.67
N HIS A 42 10.24 -0.58 2.62
CA HIS A 42 11.67 -0.27 2.64
C HIS A 42 12.37 -0.73 3.93
N ALA A 43 11.75 -0.48 5.09
CA ALA A 43 12.31 -0.89 6.38
C ALA A 43 12.44 -2.42 6.49
N VAL A 44 11.44 -3.17 6.03
CA VAL A 44 11.52 -4.64 5.98
C VAL A 44 12.60 -5.09 5.01
N ALA A 45 12.65 -4.52 3.81
CA ALA A 45 13.62 -4.90 2.77
C ALA A 45 15.08 -4.65 3.16
N THR A 46 15.33 -3.60 3.96
CA THR A 46 16.69 -3.20 4.38
C THR A 46 17.08 -3.75 5.76
N SER A 47 16.13 -4.34 6.49
CA SER A 47 16.38 -4.98 7.78
C SER A 47 17.22 -6.24 7.61
N ALA A 48 18.34 -6.33 8.33
CA ALA A 48 19.19 -7.53 8.34
C ALA A 48 18.43 -8.80 8.74
N ASP A 49 17.44 -8.66 9.62
CA ASP A 49 16.61 -9.77 10.12
C ASP A 49 15.23 -9.85 9.44
N HIS A 50 14.97 -9.07 8.39
CA HIS A 50 13.66 -9.02 7.71
C HIS A 50 12.48 -8.84 8.70
N ALA A 51 12.57 -7.84 9.57
CA ALA A 51 11.74 -7.72 10.77
C ALA A 51 10.32 -7.16 10.47
N VAL A 52 9.42 -8.02 9.96
CA VAL A 52 8.04 -7.64 9.59
C VAL A 52 7.21 -7.17 10.80
N GLY A 53 7.07 -7.98 11.84
CA GLY A 53 6.22 -7.66 13.00
C GLY A 53 6.57 -6.33 13.69
N PRO A 54 7.85 -6.10 14.06
CA PRO A 54 8.25 -4.81 14.64
C PRO A 54 8.00 -3.62 13.72
N ALA A 55 8.15 -3.80 12.40
CA ALA A 55 7.92 -2.73 11.44
C ALA A 55 6.42 -2.42 11.29
N VAL A 56 5.55 -3.43 11.26
CA VAL A 56 4.10 -3.27 11.27
C VAL A 56 3.61 -2.59 12.55
N ALA A 57 4.13 -3.01 13.71
CA ALA A 57 3.79 -2.41 15.00
C ALA A 57 4.18 -0.93 15.14
N ALA A 58 5.03 -0.41 14.24
CA ALA A 58 5.45 0.99 14.22
C ALA A 58 4.59 1.88 13.31
N LEU A 59 3.61 1.33 12.60
CA LEU A 59 2.68 2.10 11.76
C LEU A 59 1.80 3.02 12.60
N ASN A 60 1.52 4.22 12.10
CA ASN A 60 0.54 5.11 12.74
C ASN A 60 -0.88 4.78 12.29
N ASP A 61 -1.04 4.37 11.04
CA ASP A 61 -2.33 3.97 10.44
C ASP A 61 -2.18 2.62 9.69
N PRO A 62 -2.25 1.49 10.42
CA PRO A 62 -2.10 0.16 9.84
C PRO A 62 -3.14 -0.15 8.75
N ASP A 63 -4.37 0.34 8.92
CA ASP A 63 -5.47 0.10 7.98
C ASP A 63 -5.21 0.82 6.64
N ALA A 64 -4.85 2.10 6.67
CA ALA A 64 -4.58 2.85 5.46
C ALA A 64 -3.34 2.32 4.70
N SER A 65 -2.29 1.91 5.42
CA SER A 65 -1.13 1.26 4.80
C SER A 65 -1.47 -0.12 4.23
N GLY A 66 -2.29 -0.91 4.94
CA GLY A 66 -2.78 -2.20 4.45
C GLY A 66 -3.57 -2.08 3.15
N GLU A 67 -4.53 -1.14 3.09
CA GLU A 67 -5.30 -0.89 1.87
C GLU A 67 -4.44 -0.40 0.71
N ALA A 68 -3.45 0.47 0.97
CA ALA A 68 -2.49 0.89 -0.05
C ALA A 68 -1.73 -0.30 -0.65
N LEU A 69 -1.28 -1.23 0.20
CA LEU A 69 -0.56 -2.44 -0.20
C LEU A 69 -1.45 -3.44 -0.95
N ARG A 70 -2.70 -3.62 -0.52
CA ARG A 70 -3.69 -4.44 -1.24
C ARG A 70 -3.95 -3.90 -2.64
N HIS A 71 -4.09 -2.58 -2.78
CA HIS A 71 -4.29 -1.94 -4.09
C HIS A 71 -3.10 -2.23 -5.04
N VAL A 72 -1.87 -2.15 -4.52
CA VAL A 72 -0.66 -2.49 -5.29
C VAL A 72 -0.71 -3.93 -5.80
N LEU A 73 -1.10 -4.90 -4.96
CA LEU A 73 -1.20 -6.30 -5.37
C LEU A 73 -2.34 -6.55 -6.38
N VAL A 74 -3.49 -5.89 -6.22
CA VAL A 74 -4.62 -5.99 -7.17
C VAL A 74 -4.23 -5.48 -8.56
N GLY A 75 -3.39 -4.44 -8.63
CA GLY A 75 -2.86 -3.91 -9.89
C GLY A 75 -1.88 -4.84 -10.62
N GLY A 76 -1.43 -5.92 -9.96
CA GLY A 76 -0.54 -6.93 -10.54
C GLY A 76 0.91 -6.46 -10.68
N VAL A 77 1.68 -7.19 -11.50
CA VAL A 77 3.15 -7.05 -11.56
C VAL A 77 3.61 -5.62 -11.87
N HIS A 78 2.98 -4.93 -12.82
CA HIS A 78 3.38 -3.56 -13.17
C HIS A 78 3.12 -2.57 -12.04
N SER A 79 2.01 -2.71 -11.31
CA SER A 79 1.77 -1.87 -10.13
C SER A 79 2.77 -2.12 -9.00
N VAL A 80 3.25 -3.36 -8.86
CA VAL A 80 4.34 -3.69 -7.93
C VAL A 80 5.67 -3.09 -8.39
N GLU A 81 5.97 -3.13 -9.68
CA GLU A 81 7.18 -2.51 -10.26
C GLU A 81 7.17 -0.98 -10.07
N ASP A 82 6.05 -0.33 -10.37
CA ASP A 82 5.87 1.11 -10.16
C ASP A 82 6.00 1.47 -8.68
N PHE A 83 5.33 0.72 -7.79
CA PHE A 83 5.46 0.92 -6.36
C PHE A 83 6.91 0.74 -5.87
N ALA A 84 7.63 -0.27 -6.36
CA ALA A 84 9.03 -0.48 -6.01
C ALA A 84 9.94 0.65 -6.50
N ALA A 85 9.66 1.22 -7.67
CA ALA A 85 10.36 2.41 -8.16
C ALA A 85 10.08 3.62 -7.27
N GLU A 86 8.84 3.83 -6.87
CA GLU A 86 8.44 4.93 -5.98
C GLU A 86 9.05 4.79 -4.57
N VAL A 87 9.16 3.57 -4.04
CA VAL A 87 9.88 3.31 -2.79
C VAL A 87 11.34 3.74 -2.91
N ALA A 88 12.02 3.39 -4.01
CA ALA A 88 13.41 3.78 -4.26
C ALA A 88 13.56 5.29 -4.45
N GLU A 89 12.62 5.95 -5.12
CA GLU A 89 12.59 7.41 -5.26
C GLU A 89 12.41 8.12 -3.90
N ALA A 90 11.51 7.61 -3.06
CA ALA A 90 11.17 8.22 -1.78
C ALA A 90 12.23 7.96 -0.68
N GLN A 91 12.80 6.75 -0.64
CA GLN A 91 13.70 6.31 0.44
C GLN A 91 15.17 6.27 0.01
N GLY A 92 15.44 6.37 -1.29
CA GLY A 92 16.76 6.19 -1.88
C GLY A 92 17.12 4.71 -2.07
N GLY A 93 18.00 4.47 -3.04
CA GLY A 93 18.46 3.12 -3.41
C GLY A 93 17.99 2.70 -4.80
N ASP A 94 18.14 1.41 -5.10
CA ASP A 94 17.63 0.80 -6.32
C ASP A 94 16.23 0.22 -6.10
N PRO A 95 15.34 0.26 -7.11
CA PRO A 95 14.03 -0.37 -7.03
C PRO A 95 14.13 -1.86 -6.67
N LEU A 96 13.26 -2.31 -5.76
CA LEU A 96 13.17 -3.71 -5.40
C LEU A 96 12.73 -4.54 -6.62
N PRO A 97 13.30 -5.74 -6.83
CA PRO A 97 12.76 -6.69 -7.80
C PRO A 97 11.28 -6.99 -7.49
N ALA A 98 10.44 -7.04 -8.52
CA ALA A 98 8.98 -7.17 -8.35
C ALA A 98 8.56 -8.38 -7.48
N HIS A 99 9.26 -9.51 -7.61
CA HIS A 99 8.98 -10.71 -6.82
C HIS A 99 9.36 -10.55 -5.33
N GLU A 100 10.41 -9.80 -5.02
CA GLU A 100 10.81 -9.50 -3.64
C GLU A 100 9.84 -8.50 -3.01
N ALA A 101 9.48 -7.44 -3.74
CA ALA A 101 8.46 -6.48 -3.31
C ALA A 101 7.11 -7.19 -3.05
N THR A 102 6.65 -8.03 -3.98
CA THR A 102 5.42 -8.83 -3.81
C THR A 102 5.47 -9.70 -2.54
N LYS A 103 6.61 -10.36 -2.29
CA LYS A 103 6.79 -11.20 -1.10
C LYS A 103 6.67 -10.39 0.18
N ILE A 104 7.40 -9.27 0.28
CA ILE A 104 7.38 -8.40 1.46
C ILE A 104 5.97 -7.87 1.71
N ILE A 105 5.30 -7.40 0.64
CA ILE A 105 3.93 -6.89 0.74
C ILE A 105 2.99 -7.99 1.27
N GLY A 106 3.10 -9.22 0.78
CA GLY A 106 2.31 -10.34 1.25
C GLY A 106 2.55 -10.70 2.73
N GLU A 107 3.80 -10.67 3.18
CA GLU A 107 4.16 -10.93 4.58
C GLU A 107 3.65 -9.83 5.52
N VAL A 108 3.77 -8.56 5.11
CA VAL A 108 3.22 -7.41 5.84
C VAL A 108 1.70 -7.51 5.97
N LEU A 109 0.99 -7.83 4.88
CA LEU A 109 -0.46 -7.96 4.92
C LEU A 109 -0.90 -9.13 5.82
N ALA A 110 -0.18 -10.25 5.77
CA ALA A 110 -0.46 -11.39 6.66
C ALA A 110 -0.28 -11.02 8.15
N GLU A 111 0.74 -10.22 8.47
CA GLU A 111 0.95 -9.72 9.84
C GLU A 111 -0.14 -8.72 10.26
N LEU A 112 -0.56 -7.81 9.38
CA LEU A 112 -1.65 -6.86 9.64
C LEU A 112 -2.99 -7.57 9.92
N ASP A 113 -3.23 -8.72 9.29
CA ASP A 113 -4.46 -9.51 9.40
C ASP A 113 -4.45 -10.51 10.58
N SER A 114 -3.38 -10.56 11.38
CA SER A 114 -3.18 -11.53 12.48
C SER A 114 -3.70 -11.03 13.84
#